data_AF-A0A355C2Y5-F1
#
_entry.id   AF-A0A355C2Y5-F1
#
_cell.length_a   1.000
_cell.length_b   1.000
_cell.length_c   1.000
_cell.angle_alpha   90.00
_cell.angle_beta   90.00
_cell.angle_gamma   90.00
#
_symmetry.space_group_name_H-M   'P 1'
#
loop_
_entity.id
_entity.type
_entity.pdbx_description
1 polymer ?
#
loop_
_entity_poly.entity_id
_entity_poly.type
_entity_poly.pdbx_seq_one_letter_code
_entity_poly.pdbx_strand_id
1 'polypeptide(L)' 'VAGGAAVTEEFHPGFRNSVASYAVSLLSPKIIAEMALERHGLKIIIRPMAYFAPAPDGRYLLLGRDKAENHAALARLS' A
#
# COMPACT_ATOMS: atom_id res chain seq x y z
N VAL A 1 -6.58 15.25 19.99
CA VAL A 1 -5.34 14.56 19.57
C VAL A 1 -5.69 13.65 18.40
N ALA A 2 -4.98 13.76 17.26
CA ALA A 2 -5.14 12.81 16.16
C ALA A 2 -4.42 11.51 16.54
N GLY A 3 -5.09 10.37 16.40
CA GLY A 3 -4.56 9.04 16.70
C GLY A 3 -4.76 8.08 15.53
N GLY A 4 -4.18 6.89 15.60
CA GLY A 4 -4.38 5.83 14.62
C GLY A 4 -3.92 6.20 13.20
N ALA A 5 -4.74 5.89 12.20
CA ALA A 5 -4.43 6.08 10.76
C ALA A 5 -4.15 7.53 10.33
N ALA A 6 -4.37 8.51 11.23
CA ALA A 6 -4.09 9.92 11.00
C ALA A 6 -2.69 10.36 11.47
N VAL A 7 -1.92 9.49 12.15
CA VAL A 7 -0.57 9.79 12.64
C VAL A 7 0.46 9.29 11.65
N THR A 8 1.42 10.13 11.28
CA THR A 8 2.58 9.77 10.43
C THR A 8 3.85 9.76 11.28
N GLU A 9 4.49 8.60 11.40
CA GLU A 9 5.64 8.34 12.27
C GLU A 9 6.84 7.88 11.43
N GLU A 10 8.05 8.07 11.95
CA GLU A 10 9.26 7.54 11.33
C GLU A 10 9.50 6.11 11.82
N PHE A 11 9.50 5.15 10.90
CA PHE A 11 9.71 3.73 11.22
C PHE A 11 11.11 3.25 10.82
N HIS A 12 11.81 4.02 10.00
CA HIS A 12 13.19 3.79 9.56
C HIS A 12 13.82 5.15 9.22
N PRO A 13 15.12 5.39 9.45
CA PRO A 13 15.77 6.65 9.10
C PRO A 13 15.44 7.13 7.69
N GLY A 14 14.83 8.31 7.58
CA GLY A 14 14.41 8.93 6.32
C GLY A 14 13.07 8.46 5.76
N PHE A 15 12.38 7.52 6.43
CA PHE A 15 11.10 6.96 5.99
C PHE A 15 10.01 7.17 7.04
N ARG A 16 8.91 7.79 6.59
CA ARG A 16 7.74 8.04 7.44
C ARG A 16 6.49 7.45 6.81
N ASN A 17 5.64 6.81 7.60
CA ASN A 17 4.32 6.36 7.19
C ASN A 17 3.34 6.42 8.35
N SER A 18 2.05 6.26 8.06
CA SER A 18 1.09 5.96 9.12
C SER A 18 1.08 4.47 9.40
N VAL A 19 1.40 4.10 10.64
CA VAL A 19 1.49 2.69 11.08
C VAL A 19 0.15 1.96 11.08
N ALA A 20 -0.97 2.70 11.07
CA ALA A 20 -2.33 2.14 11.13
C ALA A 20 -3.17 2.44 9.88
N SER A 21 -2.60 3.07 8.84
CA SER A 21 -3.36 3.42 7.64
C SER A 21 -3.35 2.28 6.63
N TYR A 22 -4.55 1.81 6.26
CA TYR A 22 -4.75 0.84 5.19
C TYR A 22 -4.66 1.53 3.82
N ALA A 23 -4.36 0.75 2.77
CA ALA A 23 -4.53 1.24 1.40
C ALA A 23 -5.96 1.78 1.21
N VAL A 24 -6.13 2.79 0.34
CA VAL A 24 -7.43 3.42 0.01
C VAL A 24 -8.33 2.48 -0.82
N SER A 25 -8.43 1.21 -0.43
CA SER A 25 -9.25 0.19 -1.10
C SER A 25 -10.70 0.19 -0.61
N LEU A 26 -10.96 0.69 0.60
CA LEU A 26 -12.29 0.71 1.22
C LEU A 26 -13.06 2.01 0.98
N LEU A 27 -12.41 3.06 0.45
CA LEU A 27 -13.08 4.32 0.15
C LEU A 27 -13.93 4.16 -1.12
N SER A 28 -15.24 4.32 -0.99
CA SER A 28 -16.18 4.16 -2.10
C SER A 28 -15.93 5.16 -3.24
N PRO A 29 -15.80 4.71 -4.50
CA PRO A 29 -15.69 5.60 -5.66
C PRO A 29 -16.87 6.57 -5.79
N LYS A 30 -18.08 6.14 -5.39
CA LYS A 30 -19.27 7.00 -5.39
C LYS A 30 -19.11 8.19 -4.45
N ILE A 31 -18.58 7.95 -3.24
CA ILE A 31 -18.34 9.00 -2.25
C ILE A 31 -17.24 9.97 -2.73
N ILE A 32 -16.18 9.44 -3.33
CA ILE A 32 -15.12 10.28 -3.94
C ILE A 32 -15.72 11.27 -4.95
N ALA A 33 -16.61 10.78 -5.81
CA ALA A 33 -17.28 11.58 -6.83
C ALA A 33 -18.30 12.56 -6.24
N GLU A 34 -19.22 12.11 -5.38
CA GLU A 34 -20.30 12.94 -4.81
C GLU A 34 -19.76 14.07 -3.92
N MET A 35 -18.66 13.82 -3.19
CA MET A 35 -18.01 14.85 -2.36
C MET A 35 -16.96 15.67 -3.13
N ALA A 36 -16.75 15.39 -4.42
CA ALA A 36 -15.73 16.02 -5.25
C ALA A 36 -14.34 16.08 -4.58
N LEU A 37 -13.91 14.99 -3.94
CA LEU A 37 -12.72 14.98 -3.07
C LEU A 37 -11.42 15.35 -3.80
N GLU A 38 -11.35 15.14 -5.11
CA GLU A 38 -10.24 15.60 -5.94
C GLU A 38 -10.04 17.13 -5.85
N ARG A 39 -11.13 17.91 -5.76
CA ARG A 39 -11.06 19.37 -5.57
C ARG A 39 -10.51 19.77 -4.21
N HIS A 40 -10.61 18.87 -3.23
CA HIS A 40 -10.05 19.02 -1.89
C HIS A 40 -8.65 18.41 -1.76
N GLY A 41 -8.03 18.00 -2.87
CA GLY A 41 -6.65 17.53 -2.90
C GLY A 41 -6.48 16.02 -2.74
N LEU A 42 -7.57 15.22 -2.77
CA LEU A 42 -7.43 13.77 -2.82
C LEU A 42 -6.71 13.36 -4.11
N LYS A 43 -5.62 12.58 -3.97
CA LYS A 43 -4.89 11.98 -5.07
C LYS A 43 -4.74 10.49 -4.84
N ILE A 44 -5.24 9.67 -5.76
CA ILE A 44 -5.07 8.22 -5.71
C ILE A 44 -3.75 7.85 -6.39
N ILE A 45 -2.78 7.37 -5.60
CA ILE A 45 -1.52 6.85 -6.11
C ILE A 45 -1.62 5.33 -6.24
N ILE A 46 -1.53 4.84 -7.47
CA ILE A 46 -1.54 3.39 -7.72
C ILE A 46 -0.16 2.83 -7.43
N ARG A 47 -0.10 1.89 -6.49
CA ARG A 47 1.11 1.16 -6.16
C ARG A 47 1.33 0.04 -7.17
N PRO A 48 2.51 -0.06 -7.82
CA PRO A 48 2.80 -1.15 -8.75
C PRO A 48 2.91 -2.49 -8.02
N MET A 49 3.53 -2.49 -6.83
CA MET A 49 3.66 -3.66 -5.97
C MET A 49 2.78 -3.51 -4.72
N ALA A 50 2.02 -4.57 -4.42
CA ALA A 50 1.06 -4.61 -3.33
C ALA A 50 1.67 -5.19 -2.05
N TYR A 51 2.51 -6.22 -2.18
CA TYR A 51 2.99 -7.01 -1.05
C TYR A 51 4.47 -7.34 -1.20
N PHE A 52 5.22 -7.19 -0.12
CA PHE A 52 6.63 -7.57 -0.03
C PHE A 52 6.85 -8.31 1.29
N ALA A 53 7.43 -9.51 1.24
CA ALA A 53 7.81 -10.29 2.42
C ALA A 53 9.26 -10.77 2.25
N PRO A 54 10.22 -10.19 2.99
CA PRO A 54 11.60 -10.67 2.99
C PRO A 54 11.71 -11.98 3.78
N ALA A 55 12.58 -12.88 3.33
CA ALA A 55 12.96 -14.09 4.05
C ALA A 55 14.33 -13.91 4.74
N PRO A 56 14.60 -14.63 5.85
CA PRO A 56 15.88 -14.52 6.57
C PRO A 56 17.12 -14.87 5.73
N ASP A 57 16.95 -15.67 4.68
CA ASP A 57 18.02 -16.12 3.79
C ASP A 57 18.29 -15.17 2.60
N GLY A 58 17.68 -13.98 2.61
CA GLY A 58 17.84 -12.97 1.57
C GLY A 58 16.93 -13.16 0.35
N ARG A 59 16.12 -14.24 0.29
CA ARG A 59 15.02 -14.34 -0.67
C ARG A 59 13.88 -13.41 -0.28
N TYR A 60 12.92 -13.25 -1.17
CA TYR A 60 11.72 -12.46 -0.91
C TYR A 60 10.53 -12.90 -1.76
N LEU A 61 9.33 -12.63 -1.26
CA LEU A 61 8.11 -12.60 -2.03
C LEU A 61 7.78 -11.16 -2.39
N LEU A 62 7.61 -10.87 -3.67
CA LEU A 62 7.15 -9.57 -4.15
C LEU A 62 5.96 -9.79 -5.08
N LEU A 63 4.80 -9.23 -4.74
CA LEU A 63 3.56 -9.37 -5.49
C LEU A 63 3.05 -8.03 -5.97
N GLY A 64 2.66 -7.98 -7.24
CA GLY A 64 2.04 -6.84 -7.91
C GLY A 64 0.66 -7.18 -8.43
N ARG A 65 0.26 -6.51 -9.52
CA ARG A 65 -1.04 -6.72 -10.17
C ARG A 65 -1.01 -7.77 -11.27
N ASP A 66 0.16 -8.11 -11.80
CA ASP A 66 0.29 -9.08 -12.87
C ASP A 66 0.26 -10.52 -12.34
N LYS A 67 -0.65 -11.33 -12.87
CA LYS A 67 -0.85 -12.71 -12.39
C LYS A 67 0.30 -13.63 -12.77
N ALA A 68 0.89 -13.46 -13.96
CA ALA A 68 1.98 -14.30 -14.43
C ALA A 68 3.26 -14.02 -13.64
N GLU A 69 3.56 -12.75 -13.39
CA GLU A 69 4.67 -12.33 -12.52
C GLU A 69 4.49 -12.85 -11.10
N ASN A 70 3.27 -12.73 -10.54
CA ASN A 70 2.96 -13.24 -9.21
C ASN A 70 3.13 -14.76 -9.12
N HIS A 71 2.69 -15.50 -10.14
CA HIS A 71 2.86 -16.95 -10.21
C HIS A 71 4.35 -17.32 -10.26
N ALA A 72 5.14 -16.64 -11.09
CA ALA A 72 6.58 -16.86 -11.18
C ALA A 72 7.31 -16.51 -9.87
N ALA A 73 6.88 -15.46 -9.17
CA ALA A 73 7.43 -15.08 -7.87
C ALA A 73 7.14 -16.15 -6.80
N LEU A 74 5.91 -16.68 -6.75
CA LEU A 74 5.53 -17.75 -5.83
C LEU A 74 6.27 -19.05 -6.11
N ALA A 75 6.43 -19.42 -7.38
CA ALA A 75 7.13 -20.64 -7.77
C ALA A 75 8.61 -20.66 -7.34
N ARG A 76 9.26 -19.50 -7.21
CA ARG A 76 10.66 -19.39 -6.72
C ARG A 76 10.81 -19.65 -5.22
N LEU A 77 9.70 -19.69 -4.48
CA LEU A 77 9.69 -19.92 -3.03
C LEU A 77 9.26 -21.35 -2.64
N SER A 78 8.79 -22.13 -3.63
CA SER A 78 8.47 -23.56 -3.47
C SER A 78 9.72 -24.40 -3.61
#